data_AF-A0A3B9QEZ0-F1
#
_entry.id   AF-A0A3B9QEZ0-F1
#
_cell.length_a   1.000
_cell.length_b   1.000
_cell.length_c   1.000
_cell.angle_alpha   90.00
_cell.angle_beta   90.00
_cell.angle_gamma   90.00
#
_symmetry.space_group_name_H-M   'P 1'
#
loop_
_entity.id
_entity.type
_entity.pdbx_description
1 polymer ?
#
loop_
_entity_poly.entity_id
_entity_poly.type
_entity_poly.pdbx_seq_one_letter_code
_entity_poly.pdbx_strand_id
1 'polypeptide(L)'
;WRQWRDRIPIELFDPVVDSCEVGLRKPDPNIYLHTCSQLGLAPWECLFLDDHPENIKGAQTVGMDALLVSDDFEAVVRDVRSRL
;
A
#
# COMPACT_ATOMS: atom_id res chain seq x y z
N TRP A 1 -10.59 14.63 -12.73
CA TRP A 1 -9.92 13.33 -12.53
C TRP A 1 -8.79 13.35 -11.49
N ARG A 2 -7.97 14.42 -11.36
CA ARG A 2 -6.87 14.48 -10.36
C ARG A 2 -7.20 15.12 -9.00
N GLN A 3 -8.43 15.59 -8.77
CA GLN A 3 -8.84 16.28 -7.53
C GLN A 3 -8.74 15.42 -6.27
N TRP A 4 -8.53 14.10 -6.39
CA TRP A 4 -8.36 13.23 -5.22
C TRP A 4 -7.09 13.56 -4.44
N ARG A 5 -6.04 14.07 -5.12
CA ARG A 5 -4.78 14.47 -4.48
C ARG A 5 -4.97 15.61 -3.50
N ASP A 6 -5.99 16.45 -3.68
CA ASP A 6 -6.32 17.55 -2.76
C ASP A 6 -6.96 17.05 -1.46
N ARG A 7 -7.29 15.75 -1.35
CA ARG A 7 -7.94 15.13 -0.18
C ARG A 7 -6.98 14.47 0.79
N ILE A 8 -5.70 14.36 0.44
CA ILE A 8 -4.67 13.64 1.21
C ILE A 8 -3.41 14.52 1.24
N PRO A 9 -2.69 14.60 2.37
CA PRO A 9 -1.41 15.31 2.44
C PRO A 9 -0.32 14.54 1.68
N ILE A 10 -0.26 14.72 0.35
CA ILE A 10 0.65 14.00 -0.56
C ILE A 10 2.13 14.22 -0.23
N GLU A 11 2.46 15.34 0.41
CA GLU A 11 3.80 15.70 0.85
C GLU A 11 4.36 14.79 1.96
N LEU A 12 3.51 13.98 2.60
CA LEU A 12 3.92 12.99 3.59
C LEU A 12 4.38 11.65 2.96
N PHE A 13 4.35 11.54 1.63
CA PHE A 13 4.65 10.30 0.92
C PHE A 13 5.80 10.50 -0.07
N ASP A 14 6.75 9.56 -0.11
CA ASP A 14 7.91 9.63 -0.99
C ASP A 14 7.53 9.38 -2.46
N PRO A 15 7.02 8.20 -2.86
CA PRO A 15 6.30 8.06 -4.12
C PRO A 15 4.79 8.05 -3.91
N VAL A 16 4.07 8.64 -4.88
CA VAL A 16 2.62 8.51 -5.01
C VAL A 16 2.30 7.79 -6.32
N VAL A 17 1.84 6.55 -6.23
CA VAL A 17 1.46 5.71 -7.39
C VAL A 17 -0.04 5.79 -7.64
N ASP A 18 -0.44 6.35 -8.78
CA ASP A 18 -1.82 6.39 -9.24
C ASP A 18 -2.04 5.28 -10.28
N SER A 19 -2.98 4.36 -10.00
CA SER A 19 -3.29 3.22 -10.86
C SER A 19 -3.70 3.62 -12.29
N CYS A 20 -4.39 4.75 -12.45
CA CYS A 20 -4.77 5.26 -13.76
C CYS A 20 -3.56 5.77 -14.55
N GLU A 21 -2.54 6.30 -13.88
CA GLU A 21 -1.35 6.86 -14.52
C GLU A 21 -0.35 5.75 -14.92
N VAL A 22 -0.23 4.70 -14.11
CA VAL A 22 0.69 3.59 -14.39
C VAL A 22 0.05 2.43 -15.16
N GLY A 23 -1.28 2.42 -15.31
CA GLY A 23 -2.01 1.35 -16.02
C GLY A 23 -2.02 0.01 -15.30
N LEU A 24 -1.70 -0.01 -14.00
CA LEU A 24 -1.69 -1.19 -13.13
C LEU A 24 -2.74 -0.99 -12.04
N ARG A 25 -3.31 -2.07 -11.50
CA ARG A 25 -4.26 -1.98 -10.38
C ARG A 25 -4.10 -3.12 -9.40
N LYS A 26 -4.36 -2.85 -8.13
CA LYS A 26 -4.54 -3.92 -7.14
C LYS A 26 -5.73 -4.81 -7.54
N PRO A 27 -5.69 -6.14 -7.35
CA PRO A 27 -4.64 -6.91 -6.69
C PRO A 27 -3.54 -7.49 -7.61
N ASP A 28 -3.33 -6.93 -8.82
CA ASP A 28 -2.25 -7.40 -9.72
C ASP A 28 -0.87 -7.27 -9.05
N PRO A 29 -0.06 -8.35 -8.98
CA PRO A 29 1.32 -8.32 -8.43
C PRO A 29 2.17 -7.16 -8.91
N ASN A 30 2.00 -6.74 -10.17
CA ASN A 30 2.85 -5.72 -10.79
C ASN A 30 2.73 -4.34 -10.14
N ILE A 31 1.57 -3.98 -9.56
CA ILE A 31 1.45 -2.65 -8.91
C ILE A 31 2.28 -2.58 -7.63
N TYR A 32 2.35 -3.68 -6.87
CA TYR A 32 3.14 -3.78 -5.65
C TYR A 32 4.64 -3.75 -5.98
N LEU A 33 5.06 -4.57 -6.96
CA LEU A 33 6.45 -4.61 -7.42
C LEU A 33 6.90 -3.27 -8.02
N HIS A 34 6.03 -2.60 -8.78
CA HIS A 34 6.29 -1.26 -9.30
C HIS A 34 6.48 -0.24 -8.17
N THR A 35 5.63 -0.28 -7.14
CA THR A 35 5.76 0.61 -5.97
C THR A 35 7.05 0.35 -5.20
N CYS A 36 7.39 -0.92 -4.93
CA CYS A 36 8.69 -1.30 -4.34
C CYS A 36 9.87 -0.79 -5.15
N SER A 37 9.82 -0.91 -6.48
CA SER A 37 10.87 -0.41 -7.36
C SER A 37 11.02 1.11 -7.29
N GLN A 38 9.93 1.86 -7.12
CA GLN A 38 10.01 3.32 -6.93
C GLN A 38 10.58 3.69 -5.56
N LEU A 39 10.28 2.91 -4.52
CA LEU A 39 10.84 3.07 -3.17
C LEU A 39 12.31 2.63 -3.07
N GLY A 40 12.79 1.80 -4.01
CA GLY A 40 14.10 1.17 -3.90
C GLY A 40 14.19 0.12 -2.80
N LEU A 41 13.05 -0.46 -2.41
CA LEU A 41 12.93 -1.47 -1.34
C LEU A 41 12.51 -2.83 -1.92
N ALA A 42 12.94 -3.90 -1.28
CA ALA A 42 12.44 -5.23 -1.59
C ALA A 42 11.03 -5.45 -1.00
N PRO A 43 10.19 -6.33 -1.57
CA PRO A 43 8.84 -6.57 -1.06
C PRO A 43 8.78 -6.95 0.42
N TRP A 44 9.70 -7.79 0.90
CA TRP A 44 9.74 -8.24 2.30
C TRP A 44 10.15 -7.14 3.30
N GLU A 45 10.59 -5.98 2.82
CA GLU A 45 10.90 -4.81 3.65
C GLU A 45 9.68 -3.88 3.78
N CYS A 46 8.57 -4.19 3.10
CA CYS A 46 7.38 -3.36 3.05
C CYS A 46 6.22 -3.99 3.85
N LEU A 47 5.58 -3.15 4.68
CA LEU A 47 4.26 -3.41 5.26
C LEU A 47 3.19 -2.71 4.42
N PHE A 48 2.28 -3.49 3.81
CA PHE A 48 1.16 -2.99 3.02
C PHE A 48 -0.12 -2.86 3.85
N LEU A 49 -0.77 -1.70 3.79
CA LEU A 49 -2.02 -1.40 4.50
C LEU A 49 -3.16 -1.19 3.50
N ASP A 50 -4.26 -1.93 3.63
CA ASP A 50 -5.43 -1.81 2.75
C ASP A 50 -6.70 -2.32 3.44
N ASP A 51 -7.86 -1.80 3.07
CA ASP A 51 -9.17 -2.18 3.61
C ASP A 51 -9.81 -3.36 2.85
N HIS A 52 -9.26 -3.76 1.70
CA HIS A 52 -9.81 -4.84 0.89
C HIS A 52 -9.00 -6.15 1.05
N PRO A 53 -9.64 -7.25 1.52
CA PRO A 53 -8.95 -8.53 1.72
C PRO A 53 -8.28 -9.10 0.46
N GLU A 54 -8.79 -8.80 -0.74
CA GLU A 54 -8.16 -9.24 -1.99
C GLU A 54 -6.84 -8.52 -2.27
N ASN A 55 -6.72 -7.24 -1.90
CA ASN A 55 -5.49 -6.48 -2.04
C ASN A 55 -4.44 -6.99 -1.06
N ILE A 56 -4.85 -7.32 0.18
CA ILE A 56 -3.98 -7.97 1.18
C ILE A 56 -3.39 -9.27 0.63
N LYS A 57 -4.24 -10.14 0.05
CA LYS A 57 -3.76 -11.38 -0.59
C LYS A 57 -2.80 -11.09 -1.73
N GLY A 58 -3.10 -10.11 -2.59
CA GLY A 58 -2.24 -9.70 -3.70
C GLY A 58 -0.84 -9.26 -3.24
N ALA A 59 -0.76 -8.42 -2.21
CA ALA A 59 0.51 -7.98 -1.63
C ALA A 59 1.31 -9.14 -1.03
N GLN A 60 0.63 -10.06 -0.33
CA GLN A 60 1.28 -11.26 0.23
C GLN A 60 1.88 -12.16 -0.86
N THR A 61 1.26 -12.24 -2.05
CA THR A 61 1.81 -13.06 -3.16
C THR A 61 3.17 -12.59 -3.68
N VAL A 62 3.51 -11.31 -3.50
CA VAL A 62 4.81 -10.75 -3.88
C VAL A 62 5.82 -10.73 -2.73
N GLY A 63 5.43 -11.24 -1.55
CA GLY A 63 6.31 -11.34 -0.38
C GLY A 63 6.29 -10.15 0.57
N MET A 64 5.30 -9.25 0.45
CA MET A 64 5.08 -8.18 1.43
C MET A 64 4.44 -8.73 2.71
N ASP A 65 4.73 -8.10 3.85
CA ASP A 65 3.79 -8.16 4.97
C ASP A 65 2.57 -7.30 4.63
N ALA A 66 1.39 -7.70 5.10
CA ALA A 66 0.16 -6.98 4.82
C ALA A 66 -0.78 -7.00 6.03
N LEU A 67 -1.43 -5.86 6.28
CA LEU A 67 -2.39 -5.68 7.37
C LEU A 67 -3.71 -5.15 6.79
N LEU A 68 -4.78 -5.89 7.04
CA LEU A 68 -6.14 -5.46 6.72
C LEU A 68 -6.54 -4.33 7.67
N VAL A 69 -6.88 -3.17 7.11
CA VAL A 69 -7.33 -2.00 7.87
C VAL A 69 -8.83 -2.10 8.09
N SER A 70 -9.24 -2.13 9.36
CA SER A 70 -10.64 -2.04 9.79
C SER A 70 -10.95 -0.64 10.32
N ASP A 71 -12.22 -0.40 10.69
CA ASP A 71 -12.64 0.85 11.31
C ASP A 71 -12.13 1.02 12.76
N ASP A 72 -11.53 -0.02 13.36
CA ASP A 72 -10.86 0.08 14.67
C ASP A 72 -9.42 0.61 14.49
N PHE A 73 -9.31 1.93 14.29
CA PHE A 73 -8.03 2.59 14.04
C PHE A 73 -7.03 2.46 15.21
N GLU A 74 -7.50 2.38 16.45
CA GLU A 74 -6.64 2.17 17.62
C GLU A 74 -5.96 0.80 17.55
N ALA A 75 -6.72 -0.24 17.20
CA ALA A 75 -6.17 -1.57 16.98
C ALA A 75 -5.20 -1.60 15.80
N VAL A 76 -5.58 -1.00 14.66
CA VAL A 76 -4.71 -0.94 13.46
C VAL A 76 -3.39 -0.23 13.77
N VAL A 77 -3.41 0.91 14.46
CA VAL A 77 -2.18 1.65 14.83
C VAL A 77 -1.30 0.83 15.75
N ARG A 78 -1.88 0.12 16.73
CA ARG A 78 -1.14 -0.80 17.60
C ARG A 78 -0.47 -1.91 16.79
N ASP A 79 -1.20 -2.51 15.85
CA ASP A 79 -0.68 -3.59 15.01
C ASP A 79 0.46 -3.11 14.11
N VAL A 80 0.33 -1.94 13.47
CA VAL A 80 1.42 -1.31 12.70
C VAL A 80 2.65 -1.10 13.59
N ARG A 81 2.48 -0.51 14.78
CA ARG A 81 3.60 -0.25 15.70
C ARG A 81 4.33 -1.52 16.18
N SER A 82 3.65 -2.66 16.17
CA SER A 82 4.27 -3.95 16.54
C SER A 82 5.11 -4.59 15.43
N ARG A 83 5.05 -4.04 14.20
CA ARG A 83 5.71 -4.57 12.99
C ARG A 83 6.84 -3.64 12.49
N LEU A 84 7.05 -2.51 13.16
CA LEU A 84 8.16 -1.57 12.94
C LEU A 84 9.30 -1.89 13.91
#